data_AF-A0A959FJ57-F1
#
_entry.id   AF-A0A959FJ57-F1
#
_cell.length_a   1.000
_cell.length_b   1.000
_cell.length_c   1.000
_cell.angle_alpha   90.00
_cell.angle_beta   90.00
_cell.angle_gamma   90.00
#
_symmetry.space_group_name_H-M   'P 1'
#
loop_
_entity.id
_entity.type
_entity.pdbx_description
1 polymer ?
#
loop_
_entity_poly.entity_id
_entity_poly.type
_entity_poly.pdbx_seq_one_letter_code
_entity_poly.pdbx_strand_id
1 'polypeptide(L)'
;RLLVHVGFSLVLFLVILLFAAWNNDAVIKQLFTAAGYTYGPLLGLFAFGMFTDLKLRETLVIRGYRIPMVVVICLLSPVVAYLINVFSSSLLYGFEFGFLIIALNGLLTFLGLLAISYHDYESELPGHDPYQE
;
A
#
# COMPACT_ATOMS: atom_id res chain seq x y z
N ARG A 1 2.37 21.99 27.57
CA ARG A 1 2.33 21.95 26.09
C ARG A 1 3.71 22.23 25.50
N LEU A 2 4.31 23.41 25.71
CA LEU A 2 5.67 23.72 25.22
C LEU A 2 6.78 22.79 25.77
N LEU A 3 6.78 22.48 27.06
CA LEU A 3 7.76 21.55 27.65
C LEU A 3 7.72 20.14 27.03
N VAL A 4 6.52 19.65 26.69
CA VAL A 4 6.35 18.34 26.01
C VAL A 4 6.85 18.42 24.58
N HIS A 5 6.58 19.53 23.88
CA HIS A 5 7.08 19.75 22.52
C HIS A 5 8.61 19.80 22.48
N VAL A 6 9.24 20.56 23.39
CA VAL A 6 10.70 20.64 23.52
C VAL A 6 11.30 19.29 23.93
N GLY A 7 10.67 18.57 24.86
CA GLY A 7 11.08 17.22 25.24
C GLY A 7 11.03 16.24 24.06
N PHE A 8 9.97 16.26 23.27
CA PHE A 8 9.84 15.43 22.07
C PHE A 8 10.89 15.79 21.01
N SER A 9 11.14 17.09 20.77
CA SER A 9 12.20 17.53 19.86
C SER A 9 13.59 17.07 20.31
N LEU A 10 13.90 17.13 21.61
CA LEU A 10 15.17 16.66 22.16
C LEU A 10 15.33 15.14 21.99
N VAL A 11 14.27 14.37 22.27
CA VAL A 11 14.26 12.92 22.08
C VAL A 11 14.49 12.57 20.61
N LEU A 12 13.76 13.21 19.69
CA LEU A 12 13.95 12.98 18.25
C LEU A 12 15.37 13.32 17.80
N PHE A 13 15.91 14.44 18.29
CA PHE A 13 17.27 14.86 17.97
C PHE A 13 18.31 13.82 18.43
N LEU A 14 18.18 13.30 19.66
CA LEU A 14 19.06 12.24 20.16
C LEU A 14 18.94 10.94 19.35
N VAL A 15 17.72 10.55 18.97
CA VAL A 15 17.47 9.36 18.13
C VAL A 15 18.16 9.50 16.77
N ILE A 16 18.06 10.68 16.13
CA ILE A 16 18.74 10.95 14.84
C ILE A 16 20.26 10.82 14.99
N LEU A 17 20.85 11.40 16.04
CA LEU A 17 22.30 11.29 16.29
C LEU A 17 22.74 9.84 16.52
N LEU A 18 21.93 9.06 17.22
CA LEU A 18 22.22 7.66 17.53
C LEU A 18 22.18 6.79 16.26
N PHE A 19 21.19 6.99 15.39
CA PHE A 19 21.15 6.36 14.06
C PHE A 19 22.31 6.80 13.16
N ALA A 20 22.69 8.07 13.20
CA ALA A 20 23.82 8.59 12.44
C ALA A 20 25.16 8.01 12.93
N ALA A 21 25.35 7.85 14.25
CA ALA A 21 26.56 7.27 14.83
C ALA A 21 26.68 5.75 14.57
N TRP A 22 25.54 5.04 14.53
CA TRP A 22 25.50 3.62 14.19
C TRP A 22 25.60 3.31 12.70
N ASN A 23 25.67 4.34 11.85
CA ASN A 23 25.76 4.31 10.39
C ASN A 23 25.85 2.91 9.76
N ASN A 24 24.70 2.26 9.65
CA ASN A 24 24.55 1.03 8.91
C ASN A 24 23.48 1.32 7.86
N ASP A 25 23.90 1.90 6.73
CA ASP A 25 23.05 2.19 5.57
C ASP A 25 22.20 0.97 5.19
N ALA A 26 22.72 -0.23 5.46
CA ALA A 26 22.00 -1.50 5.31
C ALA A 26 20.69 -1.56 6.13
N VAL A 27 20.68 -1.13 7.40
CA VAL A 27 19.51 -1.18 8.27
C VAL A 27 18.45 -0.18 7.80
N ILE A 28 18.86 1.04 7.47
CA ILE A 28 17.94 2.07 6.96
C ILE A 28 17.32 1.61 5.64
N LYS A 29 18.15 1.10 4.70
CA LYS A 29 17.67 0.53 3.43
C LYS A 29 16.68 -0.61 3.66
N GLN A 30 17.00 -1.57 4.53
CA GLN A 30 16.12 -2.69 4.85
C GLN A 30 14.78 -2.22 5.43
N LEU A 31 14.80 -1.23 6.33
CA LEU A 31 13.58 -0.66 6.91
C LEU A 31 12.70 -0.04 5.82
N PHE A 32 13.29 0.78 4.94
CA PHE A 32 12.56 1.38 3.82
C PHE A 32 12.06 0.35 2.81
N THR A 33 12.84 -0.72 2.56
CA THR A 33 12.40 -1.83 1.71
C THR A 33 11.19 -2.54 2.33
N ALA A 34 11.25 -2.88 3.62
CA ALA A 34 10.12 -3.49 4.33
C ALA A 34 8.89 -2.59 4.30
N ALA A 35 9.08 -1.30 4.61
CA ALA A 35 8.05 -0.26 4.51
C ALA A 35 7.45 -0.16 3.10
N GLY A 36 8.27 -0.27 2.05
CA GLY A 36 7.81 -0.25 0.67
C GLY A 36 6.89 -1.43 0.31
N TYR A 37 7.16 -2.62 0.86
CA TYR A 37 6.31 -3.79 0.64
C TYR A 37 5.03 -3.78 1.47
N THR A 38 5.05 -3.26 2.70
CA THR A 38 3.88 -3.23 3.59
C THR A 38 2.99 -2.01 3.37
N TYR A 39 3.57 -0.83 3.18
CA TYR A 39 2.82 0.41 2.96
C TYR A 39 2.44 0.63 1.50
N GLY A 40 3.08 -0.08 0.55
CA GLY A 40 2.69 -0.05 -0.86
C GLY A 40 1.19 -0.34 -1.06
N PRO A 41 0.67 -1.49 -0.58
CA PRO A 41 -0.75 -1.81 -0.74
C PRO A 41 -1.67 -0.84 -0.01
N LEU A 42 -1.28 -0.34 1.16
CA LEU A 42 -2.06 0.68 1.88
C LEU A 42 -2.13 2.00 1.10
N LEU A 43 -1.02 2.42 0.48
CA LEU A 43 -0.97 3.59 -0.39
C LEU A 43 -1.91 3.41 -1.60
N GLY A 44 -1.90 2.23 -2.22
CA GLY A 44 -2.78 1.92 -3.36
C GLY A 44 -4.26 1.90 -2.99
N LEU A 45 -4.62 1.29 -1.86
CA LEU A 45 -5.99 1.28 -1.34
C LEU A 45 -6.48 2.69 -1.01
N PHE A 46 -5.64 3.50 -0.36
CA PHE A 46 -5.97 4.87 0.00
C PHE A 46 -6.13 5.75 -1.24
N ALA A 47 -5.24 5.63 -2.22
CA ALA A 47 -5.36 6.34 -3.50
C ALA A 47 -6.64 5.92 -4.24
N PHE A 48 -6.98 4.64 -4.26
CA PHE A 48 -8.20 4.14 -4.88
C PHE A 48 -9.46 4.77 -4.27
N GLY A 49 -9.57 4.75 -2.93
CA GLY A 49 -10.71 5.36 -2.24
C GLY A 49 -10.77 6.88 -2.35
N MET A 50 -9.66 7.56 -2.66
CA MET A 50 -9.63 9.02 -2.85
C MET A 50 -9.98 9.43 -4.27
N PHE A 51 -9.55 8.65 -5.27
CA PHE A 51 -9.69 9.01 -6.69
C PHE A 51 -10.84 8.31 -7.40
N THR A 52 -11.52 7.34 -6.77
CA THR A 52 -12.63 6.60 -7.38
C THR A 52 -13.79 6.41 -6.42
N ASP A 53 -15.01 6.60 -6.92
CA ASP A 53 -16.28 6.29 -6.21
C ASP A 53 -16.82 4.90 -6.56
N LEU A 54 -15.96 4.01 -7.08
CA LEU A 54 -16.36 2.69 -7.56
C LEU A 54 -16.52 1.72 -6.39
N LYS A 55 -17.57 0.88 -6.45
CA LYS A 55 -17.74 -0.20 -5.48
C LYS A 55 -16.81 -1.36 -5.82
N LEU A 56 -16.35 -2.05 -4.78
CA LEU A 56 -15.45 -3.20 -4.89
C LEU A 56 -16.24 -4.50 -4.76
N ARG A 57 -15.92 -5.50 -5.59
CA ARG A 57 -16.51 -6.83 -5.45
C ARG A 57 -16.15 -7.44 -4.09
N GLU A 58 -17.17 -7.85 -3.37
CA GLU A 58 -17.10 -8.03 -1.92
C GLU A 58 -16.39 -9.33 -1.50
N THR A 59 -16.56 -10.43 -2.24
CA THR A 59 -16.12 -11.74 -1.77
C THR A 59 -15.83 -12.72 -2.90
N LEU A 60 -14.67 -13.35 -2.84
CA LEU A 60 -14.31 -14.55 -3.57
C LEU A 60 -14.58 -15.77 -2.67
N VAL A 61 -15.36 -16.73 -3.15
CA VAL A 61 -15.62 -17.98 -2.44
C VAL A 61 -14.68 -19.06 -2.98
N ILE A 62 -13.75 -19.54 -2.15
CA ILE A 62 -12.87 -20.67 -2.49
C ILE A 62 -13.06 -21.76 -1.43
N ARG A 63 -13.45 -22.97 -1.85
CA ARG A 63 -13.52 -24.17 -0.97
C ARG A 63 -14.31 -23.97 0.33
N GLY A 64 -15.36 -23.14 0.30
CA GLY A 64 -16.21 -22.83 1.45
C GLY A 64 -15.76 -21.63 2.31
N TYR A 65 -14.60 -21.03 2.02
CA TYR A 65 -14.11 -19.82 2.71
C TYR A 65 -14.42 -18.56 1.89
N ARG A 66 -14.94 -17.52 2.57
CA ARG A 66 -15.26 -16.20 2.00
C ARG A 66 -14.07 -15.27 2.19
N ILE A 67 -13.35 -14.95 1.11
CA ILE A 67 -12.17 -14.06 1.14
C ILE A 67 -12.52 -12.75 0.44
N PRO A 68 -12.30 -11.58 1.06
CA PRO A 68 -12.43 -10.32 0.36
C PRO A 68 -11.40 -10.23 -0.77
N MET A 69 -11.83 -9.91 -1.99
CA MET A 69 -10.94 -9.77 -3.16
C MET A 69 -9.82 -8.75 -2.91
N VAL A 70 -10.10 -7.72 -2.12
CA VAL A 70 -9.14 -6.69 -1.70
C VAL A 70 -7.92 -7.32 -1.01
N VAL A 71 -8.14 -8.31 -0.12
CA VAL A 71 -7.05 -8.99 0.60
C VAL A 71 -6.17 -9.77 -0.37
N VAL A 72 -6.79 -10.41 -1.36
CA VAL A 72 -6.07 -11.15 -2.41
C VAL A 72 -5.17 -10.20 -3.19
N ILE A 73 -5.68 -9.05 -3.62
CA ILE A 73 -4.90 -8.04 -4.37
C ILE A 73 -3.77 -7.47 -3.51
N CYS A 74 -4.05 -7.11 -2.25
CA CYS A 74 -3.04 -6.57 -1.33
C CYS A 74 -1.90 -7.56 -1.03
N LEU A 75 -2.16 -8.86 -1.07
CA LEU A 75 -1.13 -9.89 -0.93
C LEU A 75 -0.41 -10.19 -2.26
N LEU A 76 -1.13 -10.16 -3.38
CA LEU A 76 -0.58 -10.43 -4.69
C LEU A 76 0.35 -9.29 -5.15
N SER A 77 0.00 -8.04 -4.86
CA SER A 77 0.74 -6.84 -5.26
C SER A 77 2.21 -6.84 -4.82
N PRO A 78 2.57 -7.04 -3.53
CA PRO A 78 3.97 -7.08 -3.11
C PRO A 78 4.74 -8.24 -3.74
N VAL A 79 4.09 -9.38 -4.02
CA VAL A 79 4.71 -10.52 -4.71
C VAL A 79 5.05 -10.16 -6.15
N VAL A 80 4.11 -9.53 -6.86
CA VAL A 80 4.32 -9.07 -8.24
C VAL A 80 5.37 -7.96 -8.28
N ALA A 81 5.31 -7.00 -7.36
CA ALA A 81 6.30 -5.93 -7.24
C ALA A 81 7.71 -6.50 -6.99
N TYR A 82 7.83 -7.50 -6.11
CA TYR A 82 9.09 -8.20 -5.84
C TYR A 82 9.63 -8.89 -7.10
N LEU A 83 8.78 -9.62 -7.82
CA LEU A 83 9.17 -10.28 -9.08
C LEU A 83 9.66 -9.25 -10.10
N ILE A 84 8.92 -8.15 -10.29
CA ILE A 84 9.33 -7.06 -11.19
C ILE A 84 10.69 -6.49 -10.78
N ASN A 85 10.93 -6.29 -9.49
CA ASN A 85 12.22 -5.79 -9.00
C ASN A 85 13.38 -6.77 -9.25
N VAL A 86 13.14 -8.08 -9.19
CA VAL A 86 14.18 -9.09 -9.51
C VAL A 86 14.50 -9.09 -11.00
N PHE A 87 13.50 -8.97 -11.86
CA PHE A 87 13.70 -8.93 -13.32
C PHE A 87 14.08 -7.54 -13.84
N SER A 88 13.98 -6.47 -13.03
CA SER A 88 14.20 -5.10 -13.48
C SER A 88 15.62 -4.88 -13.97
N SER A 89 16.63 -5.42 -13.30
CA SER A 89 18.02 -5.25 -13.72
C SER A 89 18.29 -5.81 -15.12
N SER A 90 17.63 -6.89 -15.53
CA SER A 90 17.78 -7.45 -16.89
C SER A 90 16.87 -6.78 -17.92
N LEU A 91 15.66 -6.37 -17.51
CA LEU A 91 14.62 -5.90 -18.43
C LEU A 91 14.66 -4.39 -18.66
N LEU A 92 15.15 -3.60 -17.69
CA LEU A 92 15.16 -2.14 -17.70
C LEU A 92 16.58 -1.56 -17.76
N TYR A 93 17.46 -2.10 -18.60
CA TYR A 93 18.81 -1.56 -18.84
C TYR A 93 19.61 -1.26 -17.54
N GLY A 94 19.48 -2.11 -16.52
CA GLY A 94 20.15 -1.93 -15.22
C GLY A 94 19.42 -1.04 -14.20
N PHE A 95 18.14 -0.71 -14.41
CA PHE A 95 17.35 0.07 -13.45
C PHE A 95 17.04 -0.75 -12.18
N GLU A 96 17.40 -0.19 -11.03
CA GLU A 96 17.02 -0.69 -9.71
C GLU A 96 15.92 0.19 -9.12
N PHE A 97 14.79 -0.41 -8.73
CA PHE A 97 13.69 0.36 -8.14
C PHE A 97 14.06 0.96 -6.78
N GLY A 98 14.85 0.27 -5.96
CA GLY A 98 15.22 0.74 -4.63
C GLY A 98 14.00 1.18 -3.81
N PHE A 99 13.90 2.46 -3.48
CA PHE A 99 12.77 3.03 -2.75
C PHE A 99 11.49 3.17 -3.58
N LEU A 100 11.58 3.22 -4.91
CA LEU A 100 10.43 3.33 -5.81
C LEU A 100 9.51 2.10 -5.76
N ILE A 101 9.97 1.01 -5.14
CA ILE A 101 9.16 -0.21 -4.94
C ILE A 101 7.84 0.10 -4.21
N ILE A 102 7.81 1.11 -3.34
CA ILE A 102 6.58 1.55 -2.66
C ILE A 102 5.54 2.08 -3.66
N ALA A 103 5.98 2.89 -4.62
CA ALA A 103 5.12 3.48 -5.62
C ALA A 103 4.65 2.44 -6.63
N LEU A 104 5.56 1.53 -7.05
CA LEU A 104 5.20 0.40 -7.92
C LEU A 104 4.15 -0.50 -7.26
N ASN A 105 4.37 -0.88 -6.00
CA ASN A 105 3.45 -1.73 -5.26
C ASN A 105 2.10 -1.03 -5.00
N GLY A 106 2.12 0.27 -4.69
CA GLY A 106 0.89 1.07 -4.60
C GLY A 106 0.12 1.14 -5.91
N LEU A 107 0.83 1.34 -7.03
CA LEU A 107 0.22 1.36 -8.36
C LEU A 107 -0.39 0.01 -8.73
N LEU A 108 0.32 -1.09 -8.49
CA LEU A 108 -0.19 -2.44 -8.75
C LEU A 108 -1.45 -2.74 -7.93
N THR A 109 -1.47 -2.34 -6.66
CA THR A 109 -2.66 -2.49 -5.81
C THR A 109 -3.83 -1.66 -6.35
N PHE A 110 -3.59 -0.39 -6.70
CA PHE A 110 -4.61 0.49 -7.29
C PHE A 110 -5.20 -0.10 -8.58
N LEU A 111 -4.35 -0.57 -9.50
CA LEU A 111 -4.78 -1.18 -10.76
C LEU A 111 -5.53 -2.50 -10.53
N GLY A 112 -5.09 -3.31 -9.57
CA GLY A 112 -5.79 -4.53 -9.18
C GLY A 112 -7.19 -4.24 -8.64
N LEU A 113 -7.33 -3.22 -7.80
CA LEU A 113 -8.63 -2.76 -7.28
C LEU A 113 -9.53 -2.24 -8.41
N LEU A 114 -8.96 -1.47 -9.34
CA LEU A 114 -9.70 -0.96 -10.50
C LEU A 114 -10.18 -2.09 -11.42
N ALA A 115 -9.43 -3.17 -11.55
CA ALA A 115 -9.85 -4.33 -12.35
C ALA A 115 -11.04 -5.09 -11.75
N ILE A 116 -11.21 -5.06 -10.43
CA ILE A 116 -12.32 -5.73 -9.74
C ILE A 116 -13.49 -4.79 -9.40
N SER A 117 -13.31 -3.49 -9.59
CA SER A 117 -14.33 -2.52 -9.25
C SER A 117 -15.46 -2.51 -10.28
N TYR A 118 -16.63 -2.06 -9.84
CA TYR A 118 -17.80 -1.89 -10.70
C TYR A 118 -18.54 -0.61 -10.34
N HIS A 119 -19.30 -0.09 -11.29
CA HIS A 119 -20.16 1.07 -11.09
C HIS A 119 -21.56 0.56 -10.76
N ASP A 120 -22.11 1.02 -9.63
CA ASP A 120 -23.38 0.55 -9.11
C ASP A 120 -24.45 1.64 -9.26
N TYR A 121 -25.26 1.55 -10.31
CA TYR A 121 -26.30 2.53 -10.62
C TYR A 121 -27.47 2.49 -9.63
N GLU A 122 -27.64 1.37 -8.91
CA GLU A 122 -28.80 1.13 -8.04
C GLU A 122 -28.81 2.06 -6.80
N SER A 123 -27.62 2.49 -6.32
CA SER A 123 -27.50 3.41 -5.18
C SER A 123 -27.86 4.87 -5.48
N GLU A 124 -28.05 5.24 -6.75
CA GLU A 124 -28.44 6.60 -7.15
C GLU A 124 -29.96 6.73 -7.40
N LEU A 125 -30.70 5.62 -7.33
CA LEU A 125 -32.15 5.64 -7.54
C LEU A 125 -32.86 6.29 -6.33
N PRO A 126 -33.72 7.30 -6.56
CA PRO A 126 -34.45 7.95 -5.47
C PRO A 126 -35.40 6.94 -4.81
N GLY A 127 -35.15 6.63 -3.53
CA GLY A 127 -35.96 5.71 -2.72
C GLY A 127 -35.28 4.39 -2.32
N HIS A 128 -34.05 4.13 -2.75
CA HIS A 128 -33.28 2.97 -2.29
C HIS A 128 -32.59 3.28 -0.94
N ASP A 129 -33.12 2.71 0.14
CA ASP A 129 -32.47 2.71 1.46
C ASP A 129 -31.73 1.37 1.65
N PRO A 130 -30.38 1.35 1.62
CA PRO A 130 -29.58 0.13 1.67
C PRO A 130 -29.62 -0.61 3.02
N TYR A 131 -30.41 -0.13 3.98
CA TYR A 131 -30.59 -0.75 5.30
C TYR A 131 -32.00 -1.36 5.52
N GLN A 132 -32.83 -1.43 4.47
CA GLN A 132 -34.21 -1.96 4.54
C GLN A 132 -34.35 -3.48 4.24
N GLU A 133 -33.26 -4.24 4.14
CA GLU A 133 -33.31 -5.72 3.97
C GLU A 133 -33.28 -6.50 5.30
#